data_AF-A0A842N5A9-F1
#
_entry.id   AF-A0A842N5A9-F1
#
_cell.length_a   1.000
_cell.length_b   1.000
_cell.length_c   1.000
_cell.angle_alpha   90.00
_cell.angle_beta   90.00
_cell.angle_gamma   90.00
#
_symmetry.space_group_name_H-M   'P 1'
#
loop_
_entity.id
_entity.type
_entity.pdbx_description
1 polymer ?
#
loop_
_entity_poly.entity_id
_entity_poly.type
_entity_poly.pdbx_seq_one_letter_code
_entity_poly.pdbx_strand_id
1 'polypeptide(L)'
;MNCPKCGSENPDDARFCAGCGAALDGADDARRPVSWDRSDQMCFGPSGGTLPALVIGAIIIIVGVTSVFGRDFGEMMGAWGESFGEGMGEWGIGVGRFFAEWGTGWGSNIGAYISIVIGLAIVYYVMYGRGRR
;
A
#
# COMPACT_ATOMS: atom_id res chain seq x y z
N MET A 1 52.30 -5.11 13.68
CA MET A 1 51.12 -5.23 14.56
C MET A 1 51.03 -6.60 15.21
N ASN A 2 50.47 -6.69 16.43
CA ASN A 2 50.32 -7.96 17.14
C ASN A 2 48.94 -8.57 16.91
N CYS A 3 48.90 -9.88 16.64
CA CYS A 3 47.65 -10.59 16.45
C CYS A 3 46.83 -10.66 17.75
N PRO A 4 45.57 -10.20 17.79
CA PRO A 4 44.75 -10.26 18.99
C PRO A 4 44.34 -11.68 19.39
N LYS A 5 44.47 -12.68 18.49
CA LYS A 5 44.12 -14.08 18.78
C LYS A 5 45.25 -14.91 19.38
N CYS A 6 46.49 -14.73 18.92
CA CYS A 6 47.61 -15.56 19.35
C CYS A 6 48.86 -14.78 19.82
N GLY A 7 48.84 -13.44 19.74
CA GLY A 7 49.94 -12.59 20.20
C GLY A 7 51.16 -12.54 19.28
N SER A 8 51.17 -13.24 18.13
CA SER A 8 52.30 -13.19 17.19
C SER A 8 52.47 -11.80 16.59
N GLU A 9 53.71 -11.36 16.46
CA GLU A 9 54.08 -10.14 15.74
C GLU A 9 53.98 -10.37 14.23
N ASN A 10 53.25 -9.50 13.55
CA ASN A 10 53.05 -9.54 12.10
C ASN A 10 53.38 -8.18 11.48
N PRO A 11 53.75 -8.12 10.18
CA PRO A 11 53.85 -6.88 9.43
C PRO A 11 52.55 -6.06 9.50
N ASP A 12 52.64 -4.73 9.44
CA ASP A 12 51.47 -3.84 9.54
C ASP A 12 50.53 -3.92 8.33
N ASP A 13 50.98 -4.49 7.21
CA ASP A 13 50.22 -4.72 5.97
C ASP A 13 49.69 -6.17 5.86
N ALA A 14 49.95 -7.03 6.85
CA ALA A 14 49.53 -8.42 6.82
C ALA A 14 48.01 -8.56 6.98
N ARG A 15 47.33 -9.10 5.95
CA ARG A 15 45.87 -9.37 5.99
C ARG A 15 45.50 -10.57 6.87
N PHE A 16 46.44 -11.50 7.04
CA PHE A 16 46.27 -12.70 7.85
C PHE A 16 47.51 -12.93 8.71
N CYS A 17 47.30 -13.46 9.91
CA CYS A 17 48.34 -13.80 10.86
C CYS A 17 49.16 -15.00 10.38
N ALA A 18 50.49 -14.85 10.32
CA ALA A 18 51.40 -15.92 9.93
C ALA A 18 51.48 -17.06 10.97
N GLY A 19 51.13 -16.79 12.23
CA GLY A 19 51.19 -17.77 13.31
C GLY A 19 49.95 -18.64 13.46
N CYS A 20 48.74 -18.08 13.26
CA CYS A 20 47.47 -18.80 13.48
C CYS A 20 46.48 -18.73 12.32
N GLY A 21 46.78 -17.98 11.25
CA GLY A 21 45.91 -17.83 10.09
C GLY A 21 44.69 -16.91 10.30
N ALA A 22 44.54 -16.29 11.48
CA ALA A 22 43.44 -15.35 11.73
C ALA A 22 43.55 -14.10 10.86
N ALA A 23 42.43 -13.58 10.37
CA ALA A 23 42.37 -12.27 9.74
C ALA A 23 42.84 -11.18 10.74
N LEU A 24 43.63 -10.24 10.26
CA LEU A 24 44.04 -9.05 11.01
C LEU A 24 43.25 -7.84 10.47
N ASP A 25 43.01 -6.84 11.31
CA ASP A 25 41.99 -5.80 11.10
C ASP A 25 42.00 -5.19 9.68
N GLY A 26 40.80 -5.12 9.08
CA GLY A 26 40.57 -4.70 7.69
C GLY A 26 40.06 -5.82 6.77
N ALA A 27 40.22 -7.09 7.14
CA ALA A 27 39.67 -8.24 6.40
C ALA A 27 38.30 -8.74 6.93
N ASP A 28 37.95 -8.43 8.18
CA ASP A 28 36.68 -8.86 8.80
C ASP A 28 35.46 -8.05 8.33
N ASP A 29 35.65 -6.83 7.82
CA ASP A 29 34.54 -5.98 7.36
C ASP A 29 33.90 -6.52 6.07
N ALA A 30 34.65 -7.30 5.28
CA ALA A 30 34.13 -7.96 4.08
C ALA A 30 33.32 -9.23 4.37
N ARG A 31 33.36 -9.75 5.60
CA ARG A 31 32.71 -11.02 5.98
C ARG A 31 31.60 -10.87 7.03
N ARG A 32 31.30 -9.65 7.50
CA ARG A 32 30.02 -9.44 8.17
C ARG A 32 28.95 -9.73 7.11
N PRO A 33 28.14 -10.80 7.22
CA PRO A 33 26.93 -10.84 6.42
C PRO A 33 26.22 -9.54 6.76
N VAL A 34 25.85 -8.76 5.74
CA VAL A 34 24.89 -7.68 5.94
C VAL A 34 23.70 -8.37 6.59
N SER A 35 23.59 -8.24 7.91
CA SER A 35 22.38 -8.57 8.62
C SER A 35 21.45 -7.46 8.19
N TRP A 36 20.82 -7.65 7.04
CA TRP A 36 19.54 -7.06 6.74
C TRP A 36 18.70 -7.46 7.93
N ASP A 37 18.63 -6.56 8.92
CA ASP A 37 17.52 -6.57 9.85
C ASP A 37 16.30 -6.76 8.97
N ARG A 38 15.56 -7.84 9.21
CA ARG A 38 14.46 -8.28 8.36
C ARG A 38 13.24 -7.36 8.59
N SER A 39 13.47 -6.06 8.64
CA SER A 39 12.47 -5.00 8.63
C SER A 39 12.06 -4.62 7.21
N ASP A 40 12.81 -5.07 6.20
CA ASP A 40 12.63 -4.66 4.80
C ASP A 40 11.66 -5.56 4.00
N GLN A 41 11.12 -6.63 4.60
CA GLN A 41 10.15 -7.54 3.95
C GLN A 41 8.76 -7.51 4.62
N MET A 42 8.34 -6.36 5.13
CA MET A 42 6.99 -6.17 5.64
C MET A 42 6.08 -5.67 4.52
N CYS A 43 5.58 -6.65 3.77
CA CYS A 43 4.20 -6.73 3.30
C CYS A 43 3.39 -5.46 3.56
N PHE A 44 3.33 -4.52 2.61
CA PHE A 44 2.43 -3.35 2.60
C PHE A 44 1.95 -2.87 4.00
N GLY A 45 2.86 -2.39 4.86
CA GLY A 45 2.51 -1.52 6.00
C GLY A 45 3.34 -1.69 7.28
N PRO A 46 3.82 -0.59 7.91
CA PRO A 46 4.53 -0.62 9.18
C PRO A 46 3.52 -0.77 10.33
N SER A 47 3.64 -1.82 11.14
CA SER A 47 2.97 -1.99 12.46
C SER A 47 1.44 -1.80 12.57
N GLY A 48 0.69 -1.68 11.46
CA GLY A 48 -0.76 -1.46 11.48
C GLY A 48 -1.56 -2.74 11.79
N GLY A 49 -2.21 -2.79 12.94
CA GLY A 49 -3.09 -3.90 13.30
C GLY A 49 -4.23 -4.14 12.30
N THR A 50 -5.06 -5.16 12.52
CA THR A 50 -6.26 -5.41 11.70
C THR A 50 -7.24 -4.23 11.70
N LEU A 51 -7.12 -3.34 12.68
CA LEU A 51 -7.97 -2.18 12.90
C LEU A 51 -7.98 -1.16 11.75
N PRO A 52 -6.85 -0.57 11.29
CA PRO A 52 -6.89 0.35 10.15
C PRO A 52 -7.41 -0.29 8.87
N ALA A 53 -7.08 -1.55 8.60
CA ALA A 53 -7.58 -2.26 7.42
C ALA A 53 -9.10 -2.47 7.47
N LEU A 54 -9.65 -2.81 8.65
CA LEU A 54 -11.10 -2.94 8.85
C LEU A 54 -11.81 -1.59 8.76
N VAL A 55 -11.22 -0.52 9.28
CA VAL A 55 -11.78 0.83 9.17
C VAL A 55 -11.81 1.29 7.71
N ILE A 56 -10.71 1.13 6.97
CA ILE A 56 -10.64 1.47 5.55
C ILE A 56 -11.63 0.61 4.74
N GLY A 57 -11.68 -0.70 5.01
CA GLY A 57 -12.62 -1.61 4.36
C GLY A 57 -14.08 -1.24 4.65
N ALA A 58 -14.42 -0.90 5.89
CA ALA A 58 -15.75 -0.44 6.27
C ALA A 58 -16.11 0.89 5.59
N ILE A 59 -15.17 1.84 5.51
CA ILE A 59 -15.37 3.11 4.78
C ILE A 59 -15.67 2.83 3.30
N ILE A 60 -14.92 1.96 2.64
CA ILE A 60 -15.13 1.60 1.23
C ILE A 60 -16.51 0.93 1.04
N ILE A 61 -16.88 -0.01 1.92
CA ILE A 61 -18.19 -0.68 1.86
C ILE A 61 -19.32 0.31 2.11
N ILE A 62 -19.21 1.18 3.11
CA ILE A 62 -20.22 2.20 3.41
C ILE A 62 -20.37 3.13 2.22
N VAL A 63 -19.26 3.67 1.70
CA VAL A 63 -19.25 4.52 0.49
C VAL A 63 -19.88 3.81 -0.70
N GLY A 64 -19.54 2.53 -0.92
CA GLY A 64 -20.06 1.70 -2.01
C GLY A 64 -21.52 1.25 -1.82
N VAL A 65 -22.06 1.28 -0.61
CA VAL A 65 -23.49 1.02 -0.35
C VAL A 65 -24.27 2.32 -0.48
N THR A 66 -23.78 3.42 0.12
CA THR A 66 -24.40 4.74 -0.03
C THR A 66 -24.39 5.21 -1.48
N SER A 67 -23.46 4.71 -2.31
CA SER A 67 -23.44 4.95 -3.75
C SER A 67 -24.61 4.35 -4.52
N VAL A 68 -25.07 3.18 -4.07
CA VAL A 68 -26.14 2.42 -4.71
C VAL A 68 -27.51 2.98 -4.31
N PHE A 69 -27.61 3.58 -3.12
CA PHE A 69 -28.88 4.01 -2.54
C PHE A 69 -29.09 5.54 -2.51
N GLY A 70 -28.03 6.35 -2.65
CA GLY A 70 -28.11 7.81 -2.56
C GLY A 70 -28.20 8.47 -3.93
N ARG A 71 -29.38 8.97 -4.30
CA ARG A 71 -29.55 9.80 -5.52
C ARG A 71 -28.72 11.09 -5.50
N ASP A 72 -28.33 11.54 -4.31
CA ASP A 72 -27.63 12.81 -4.08
C ASP A 72 -26.21 12.63 -3.48
N PHE A 73 -25.67 11.41 -3.46
CA PHE A 73 -24.36 11.12 -2.85
C PHE A 73 -23.21 11.87 -3.53
N GLY A 74 -23.29 12.08 -4.84
CA GLY A 74 -22.29 12.84 -5.60
C GLY A 74 -22.18 14.30 -5.14
N GLU A 75 -23.33 14.97 -4.89
CA GLU A 75 -23.36 16.35 -4.39
C GLU A 75 -22.78 16.45 -2.97
N MET A 76 -23.16 15.50 -2.10
CA MET A 76 -22.63 15.41 -0.73
C MET A 76 -21.11 15.23 -0.70
N MET A 77 -20.57 14.34 -1.54
CA MET A 77 -19.12 14.11 -1.58
C MET A 77 -18.35 15.24 -2.26
N GLY A 78 -18.98 15.95 -3.20
CA GLY A 78 -18.42 17.18 -3.76
C GLY A 78 -18.25 18.26 -2.70
N ALA A 79 -19.32 18.54 -1.94
CA ALA A 79 -19.30 19.50 -0.83
C ALA A 79 -18.33 19.10 0.30
N TRP A 80 -18.26 17.79 0.61
CA TRP A 80 -17.26 17.26 1.54
C TRP A 80 -15.84 17.45 1.01
N GLY A 81 -15.60 17.22 -0.29
CA GLY A 81 -14.31 17.38 -0.93
C GLY A 81 -13.78 18.82 -0.86
N GLU A 82 -14.64 19.81 -1.12
CA GLU A 82 -14.30 21.23 -0.97
C GLU A 82 -13.90 21.56 0.48
N SER A 83 -14.73 21.15 1.44
CA SER A 83 -14.49 21.38 2.88
C SER A 83 -13.22 20.67 3.39
N PHE A 84 -12.97 19.45 2.91
CA PHE A 84 -11.78 18.67 3.24
C PHE A 84 -10.52 19.30 2.67
N GLY A 85 -10.59 19.80 1.43
CA GLY A 85 -9.46 20.41 0.74
C GLY A 85 -8.95 21.68 1.43
N GLU A 86 -9.86 22.53 1.92
CA GLU A 86 -9.52 23.74 2.67
C GLU A 86 -8.80 23.43 4.01
N GLY A 87 -9.12 22.30 4.65
CA GLY A 87 -8.56 21.91 5.94
C GLY A 87 -7.15 21.30 5.90
N MET A 88 -6.71 20.82 4.73
CA MET A 88 -5.51 19.97 4.60
C MET A 88 -4.29 20.68 4.00
N GLY A 89 -4.32 22.01 3.86
CA GLY A 89 -3.22 22.80 3.29
C GLY A 89 -3.05 22.61 1.78
N GLU A 90 -1.85 22.85 1.24
CA GLU A 90 -1.62 22.86 -0.23
C GLU A 90 -2.00 21.54 -0.93
N TRP A 91 -1.66 20.39 -0.33
CA TRP A 91 -2.04 19.09 -0.90
C TRP A 91 -3.56 18.86 -0.85
N GLY A 92 -4.24 19.44 0.14
CA GLY A 92 -5.68 19.39 0.30
C GLY A 92 -6.44 19.96 -0.89
N ILE A 93 -5.98 21.07 -1.47
CA ILE A 93 -6.64 21.73 -2.61
C ILE A 93 -6.74 20.78 -3.82
N GLY A 94 -5.67 20.02 -4.10
CA GLY A 94 -5.67 19.04 -5.19
C GLY A 94 -6.64 17.90 -4.96
N VAL A 95 -6.68 17.37 -3.73
CA VAL A 95 -7.59 16.30 -3.35
C VAL A 95 -9.05 16.79 -3.33
N GLY A 96 -9.29 17.99 -2.83
CA GLY A 96 -10.62 18.61 -2.81
C GLY A 96 -11.17 18.85 -4.20
N ARG A 97 -10.35 19.34 -5.15
CA ARG A 97 -10.75 19.48 -6.55
C ARG A 97 -11.08 18.13 -7.19
N PHE A 98 -10.29 17.09 -6.90
CA PHE A 98 -10.58 15.73 -7.37
C PHE A 98 -11.96 15.27 -6.89
N PHE A 99 -12.27 15.42 -5.61
CA PHE A 99 -13.57 14.99 -5.06
C PHE A 99 -14.75 15.85 -5.54
N ALA A 100 -14.53 17.15 -5.75
CA ALA A 100 -15.51 18.04 -6.36
C ALA A 100 -15.85 17.62 -7.80
N GLU A 101 -14.84 17.39 -8.64
CA GLU A 101 -15.02 16.90 -10.01
C GLU A 101 -15.65 15.50 -10.03
N TRP A 102 -15.18 14.59 -9.17
CA TRP A 102 -15.71 13.24 -9.04
C TRP A 102 -17.20 13.21 -8.67
N GLY A 103 -17.64 14.09 -7.75
CA GLY A 103 -19.04 14.17 -7.31
C GLY A 103 -20.03 14.55 -8.42
N THR A 104 -19.65 15.50 -9.28
CA THR A 104 -20.53 16.03 -10.36
C THR A 104 -20.87 14.98 -11.44
N GLY A 105 -20.02 13.99 -11.66
CA GLY A 105 -20.20 12.97 -12.71
C GLY A 105 -20.75 11.62 -12.22
N TRP A 106 -20.95 11.48 -10.91
CA TRP A 106 -21.05 10.16 -10.28
C TRP A 106 -22.42 9.50 -10.41
N GLY A 107 -23.50 10.27 -10.20
CA GLY A 107 -24.88 9.76 -10.23
C GLY A 107 -25.36 9.29 -11.61
N SER A 108 -24.89 9.92 -12.69
CA SER A 108 -25.31 9.59 -14.07
C SER A 108 -24.57 8.35 -14.62
N ASN A 109 -23.26 8.25 -14.40
CA ASN A 109 -22.44 7.21 -15.02
C ASN A 109 -22.52 5.86 -14.29
N ILE A 110 -22.58 5.85 -12.96
CA ILE A 110 -22.66 4.60 -12.19
C ILE A 110 -24.06 4.01 -12.25
N GLY A 111 -25.11 4.84 -12.17
CA GLY A 111 -26.50 4.38 -12.36
C GLY A 111 -26.72 3.76 -13.74
N ALA A 112 -26.17 4.37 -14.79
CA ALA A 112 -26.15 3.79 -16.14
C ALA A 112 -25.36 2.48 -16.18
N TYR A 113 -24.17 2.41 -15.58
CA TYR A 113 -23.36 1.19 -15.58
C TYR A 113 -24.04 0.03 -14.84
N ILE A 114 -24.57 0.27 -13.64
CA ILE A 114 -25.26 -0.74 -12.84
C ILE A 114 -26.54 -1.21 -13.54
N SER A 115 -27.33 -0.30 -14.11
CA SER A 115 -28.53 -0.68 -14.86
C SER A 115 -28.21 -1.49 -16.13
N ILE A 116 -27.13 -1.14 -16.84
CA ILE A 116 -26.62 -1.93 -17.97
C ILE A 116 -26.18 -3.32 -17.51
N VAL A 117 -25.38 -3.42 -16.44
CA VAL A 117 -24.89 -4.71 -15.92
C VAL A 117 -26.03 -5.60 -15.43
N ILE A 118 -26.98 -5.05 -14.67
CA ILE A 118 -28.17 -5.78 -14.21
C ILE A 118 -29.02 -6.20 -15.41
N GLY A 119 -29.25 -5.32 -16.39
CA GLY A 119 -29.98 -5.63 -17.61
C GLY A 119 -29.32 -6.77 -18.41
N LEU A 120 -28.00 -6.72 -18.61
CA LEU A 120 -27.23 -7.77 -19.26
C LEU A 120 -27.27 -9.08 -18.48
N ALA A 121 -27.18 -9.03 -17.15
CA ALA A 121 -27.29 -10.22 -16.30
C ALA A 121 -28.67 -10.87 -16.42
N ILE A 122 -29.76 -10.09 -16.40
CA ILE A 122 -31.13 -10.60 -16.59
C ILE A 122 -31.26 -11.24 -17.98
N VAL A 123 -30.81 -10.56 -19.03
CA VAL A 123 -30.84 -11.10 -20.40
C VAL A 123 -30.04 -12.40 -20.48
N TYR A 124 -28.83 -12.44 -19.93
CA TYR A 124 -28.01 -13.62 -19.84
C TYR A 124 -28.75 -14.76 -19.12
N TYR A 125 -29.30 -14.52 -17.93
CA TYR A 125 -30.04 -15.53 -17.19
C TYR A 125 -31.30 -16.02 -17.91
N VAL A 126 -32.01 -15.14 -18.64
CA VAL A 126 -33.20 -15.54 -19.42
C VAL A 126 -32.80 -16.37 -20.63
N MET A 127 -31.74 -15.99 -21.35
CA MET A 127 -31.24 -16.68 -22.54
C MET A 127 -30.61 -18.03 -22.18
N TYR A 128 -29.72 -18.05 -21.19
CA TYR A 128 -28.98 -19.24 -20.77
C TYR A 128 -29.76 -20.12 -19.78
N GLY A 129 -30.65 -19.54 -18.98
CA GLY A 129 -31.49 -20.28 -18.04
C GLY A 129 -32.65 -21.02 -18.72
N ARG A 130 -33.10 -20.56 -19.90
CA ARG A 130 -34.12 -21.28 -20.69
C ARG A 130 -33.65 -22.60 -21.29
N GLY A 131 -32.33 -22.82 -21.41
CA GLY A 131 -31.75 -24.07 -21.94
C GLY A 131 -31.51 -25.17 -20.90
N ARG A 132 -31.88 -24.96 -19.62
CA ARG A 132 -31.74 -25.93 -18.52
C ARG A 132 -33.07 -26.57 -18.08
N ARG A 133 -34.14 -26.42 -18.85
CA ARG A 133 -35.39 -27.17 -18.63
C ARG A 133 -35.59 -28.21 -19.73
#